data_AF-A0A2P2DYR0-F1
#
_entry.id   AF-A0A2P2DYR0-F1
#
_cell.length_a   1.000
_cell.length_b   1.000
_cell.length_c   1.000
_cell.angle_alpha   90.00
_cell.angle_beta   90.00
_cell.angle_gamma   90.00
#
_symmetry.space_group_name_H-M   'P 1'
#
loop_
_entity.id
_entity.type
_entity.pdbx_description
1 polymer ?
#
loop_
_entity_poly.entity_id
_entity_poly.type
_entity_poly.pdbx_seq_one_letter_code
_entity_poly.pdbx_strand_id
1 'polypeptide(L)'
;MRLLFIIYFAFLVFSCSGKEAKLYHEGKSYEESGEKTKALYYYELSLRENPDYLPVLKRMGLLLAESAEARATSLFYLEKYHEAEKEDLEVNRELFRLYLSSGYEKEALQILEEIRFQGKQNELSFFESTYFCLTKPNKQKDFLKVLEESPLANDPYYAPWVRTCEQGL
;
A
#
# COMPACT_ATOMS: atom_id res chain seq x y z
N MET A 1 30.18 31.70 18.26
CA MET A 1 29.63 30.40 18.70
C MET A 1 28.19 30.20 18.18
N ARG A 2 27.97 30.20 16.86
CA ARG A 2 26.66 29.87 16.26
C ARG A 2 26.76 29.04 14.97
N LEU A 3 27.95 28.96 14.36
CA LEU A 3 28.20 28.11 13.19
C LEU A 3 28.65 26.67 13.52
N LEU A 4 29.01 26.35 14.77
CA LEU A 4 29.41 24.99 15.16
C LEU A 4 28.23 24.05 15.46
N PHE A 5 27.02 24.58 15.66
CA PHE A 5 25.82 23.75 15.89
C PHE A 5 25.14 23.29 14.61
N ILE A 6 25.35 23.97 13.49
CA ILE A 6 24.74 23.61 12.19
C ILE A 6 25.43 22.38 11.59
N ILE A 7 26.70 22.13 11.95
CA ILE A 7 27.46 20.96 11.47
C ILE A 7 27.09 19.69 12.26
N TYR A 8 26.62 19.80 13.49
CA TYR A 8 26.26 18.63 14.31
C TYR A 8 24.93 17.98 13.87
N PHE A 9 24.04 18.73 13.23
CA PHE A 9 22.79 18.20 12.67
C PHE A 9 22.96 17.58 11.27
N ALA A 10 24.11 17.81 10.63
CA ALA A 10 24.45 17.28 9.31
C ALA A 10 25.29 15.99 9.36
N PHE A 11 25.51 15.43 10.55
CA PHE A 11 26.34 14.23 10.77
C PHE A 11 25.57 13.02 11.33
N LEU A 12 24.25 12.97 11.15
CA LEU A 12 23.55 11.68 11.03
C LEU A 12 23.62 11.24 9.57
N VAL A 13 24.84 11.12 9.06
CA VAL A 13 25.09 10.38 7.83
C VAL A 13 24.74 8.95 8.15
N PHE A 14 23.54 8.57 7.71
CA PHE A 14 23.08 7.21 7.47
C PHE A 14 24.26 6.25 7.31
N SER A 15 24.62 5.53 8.36
CA SER A 15 25.48 4.36 8.21
C SER A 15 24.62 3.26 7.59
N CYS A 16 24.42 3.32 6.27
CA CYS A 16 23.89 2.19 5.50
C CYS A 16 24.90 1.04 5.64
N SER A 17 24.72 0.22 6.66
CA SER A 17 25.59 -0.92 6.93
C SER A 17 25.26 -2.12 6.03
N GLY A 18 24.21 -2.02 5.20
CA GLY A 18 23.69 -3.11 4.37
C GLY A 18 23.02 -4.22 5.19
N LYS A 19 23.01 -4.09 6.51
CA LYS A 19 22.42 -5.06 7.44
C LYS A 19 20.90 -5.07 7.30
N GLU A 20 20.29 -3.92 7.03
CA GLU A 20 18.87 -3.79 6.70
C GLU A 20 18.49 -4.65 5.49
N ALA A 21 19.32 -4.66 4.45
CA ALA A 21 19.08 -5.44 3.23
C ALA A 21 19.20 -6.94 3.51
N LYS A 22 20.19 -7.37 4.30
CA LYS A 22 20.32 -8.76 4.71
C LYS A 22 19.10 -9.24 5.51
N LEU A 23 18.69 -8.46 6.51
CA LEU A 23 17.51 -8.77 7.33
C LEU A 23 16.23 -8.79 6.48
N TYR A 24 16.11 -7.91 5.50
CA TYR A 24 15.02 -7.95 4.52
C TYR A 24 14.98 -9.27 3.74
N HIS A 25 16.12 -9.73 3.23
CA HIS A 25 16.16 -11.00 2.49
C HIS A 25 15.82 -12.21 3.38
N GLU A 26 16.24 -12.21 4.64
CA GLU A 26 15.83 -13.22 5.61
C GLU A 26 14.31 -13.18 5.86
N GLY A 27 13.75 -11.99 6.08
CA GLY A 27 12.30 -11.81 6.23
C GLY A 27 11.51 -12.28 5.01
N LYS A 28 11.98 -11.93 3.80
CA LYS A 28 11.39 -12.34 2.54
C LYS A 28 11.40 -13.87 2.36
N SER A 29 12.48 -14.54 2.75
CA SER A 29 12.58 -16.01 2.69
C SER A 29 11.56 -16.68 3.61
N TYR A 30 11.34 -16.14 4.81
CA TYR A 30 10.28 -16.63 5.70
C TYR A 30 8.89 -16.34 5.16
N GLU A 31 8.67 -15.17 4.54
CA GLU A 31 7.41 -14.82 3.90
C GLU A 31 7.06 -15.81 2.77
N GLU A 32 8.02 -16.10 1.89
CA GLU A 32 7.87 -17.08 0.80
C GLU A 32 7.62 -18.50 1.30
N SER A 33 8.10 -18.82 2.51
CA SER A 33 7.85 -20.10 3.19
C SER A 33 6.52 -20.15 3.95
N GLY A 34 5.73 -19.07 3.92
CA GLY A 34 4.46 -18.93 4.64
C GLY A 34 4.62 -18.65 6.15
N GLU A 35 5.85 -18.43 6.63
CA GLU A 35 6.16 -18.16 8.03
C GLU A 35 5.99 -16.67 8.38
N LYS A 36 4.76 -16.16 8.24
CA LYS A 36 4.41 -14.73 8.36
C LYS A 36 4.96 -14.06 9.63
N THR A 37 4.83 -14.68 10.80
CA THR A 37 5.33 -14.11 12.06
C THR A 37 6.84 -13.91 12.05
N LYS A 38 7.60 -14.86 11.47
CA LYS A 38 9.06 -14.72 11.35
C LYS A 38 9.42 -13.64 10.34
N ALA A 39 8.70 -13.57 9.21
CA ALA A 39 8.90 -12.51 8.23
C ALA A 39 8.77 -11.12 8.86
N LEU A 40 7.68 -10.88 9.60
CA LEU A 40 7.45 -9.62 10.32
C LEU A 40 8.57 -9.32 11.33
N TYR A 41 9.04 -10.32 12.07
CA TYR A 41 10.17 -10.16 13.00
C TYR A 41 11.44 -9.65 12.30
N TYR A 42 11.84 -10.26 11.17
CA TYR A 42 13.03 -9.84 10.44
C TYR A 42 12.86 -8.48 9.75
N TYR A 43 11.65 -8.18 9.28
CA TYR A 43 11.30 -6.85 8.79
C TYR A 43 11.41 -5.78 9.89
N GLU A 44 10.96 -6.05 11.11
CA GLU A 44 11.16 -5.14 12.24
C GLU A 44 12.65 -4.93 12.54
N LEU A 45 13.44 -6.01 12.54
CA LEU A 45 14.89 -5.88 12.72
C LEU A 45 15.52 -5.02 11.63
N SER A 46 15.11 -5.18 10.38
CA SER A 46 15.59 -4.36 9.26
C SER A 46 15.26 -2.88 9.46
N LEU A 47 14.02 -2.56 9.86
CA LEU A 47 13.61 -1.18 10.14
C LEU A 47 14.28 -0.57 11.36
N ARG A 48 14.78 -1.38 12.31
CA ARG A 48 15.61 -0.88 13.42
C ARG A 48 17.00 -0.44 12.94
N GLU A 49 17.54 -1.09 11.90
CA GLU A 49 18.81 -0.68 11.27
C GLU A 49 18.62 0.53 10.36
N ASN A 50 17.53 0.54 9.58
CA ASN A 50 17.16 1.62 8.68
C ASN A 50 15.63 1.82 8.66
N PRO A 51 15.10 2.83 9.38
CA PRO A 51 13.66 3.10 9.45
C PRO A 51 13.01 3.48 8.11
N ASP A 52 13.80 3.89 7.12
CA ASP A 52 13.34 4.36 5.81
C ASP A 52 13.67 3.35 4.69
N TYR A 53 13.98 2.10 5.06
CA TYR A 53 14.32 1.07 4.07
C TYR A 53 13.07 0.66 3.27
N LEU A 54 12.88 1.32 2.12
CA LEU A 54 11.71 1.21 1.26
C LEU A 54 11.25 -0.23 0.97
N PRO A 55 12.15 -1.20 0.66
CA PRO A 55 11.71 -2.58 0.40
C PRO A 55 10.96 -3.20 1.58
N VAL A 56 11.36 -2.89 2.81
CA VAL A 56 10.69 -3.39 4.01
C VAL A 56 9.43 -2.62 4.31
N LEU A 57 9.41 -1.29 4.15
CA LEU A 57 8.18 -0.51 4.32
C LEU A 57 7.06 -1.06 3.44
N LYS A 58 7.35 -1.31 2.15
CA LYS A 58 6.41 -1.93 1.22
C LYS A 58 5.98 -3.32 1.68
N ARG A 59 6.92 -4.25 1.90
CA ARG A 59 6.56 -5.65 2.25
C ARG A 59 5.83 -5.75 3.59
N MET A 60 6.28 -5.02 4.60
CA MET A 60 5.65 -4.95 5.91
C MET A 60 4.22 -4.43 5.79
N GLY A 61 4.02 -3.33 5.07
CA GLY A 61 2.71 -2.74 4.83
C GLY A 61 1.75 -3.71 4.15
N LEU A 62 2.18 -4.32 3.03
CA LEU A 62 1.37 -5.28 2.27
C LEU A 62 1.03 -6.54 3.08
N LEU A 63 2.01 -7.11 3.79
CA LEU A 63 1.83 -8.33 4.58
C LEU A 63 0.87 -8.10 5.76
N LEU A 64 0.89 -6.92 6.37
CA LEU A 64 -0.03 -6.54 7.44
C LEU A 64 -1.44 -6.22 6.94
N ALA A 65 -1.60 -5.80 5.68
CA ALA A 65 -2.89 -5.41 5.10
C ALA A 65 -3.93 -6.55 5.07
N GLU A 66 -3.46 -7.80 5.14
CA GLU A 66 -4.29 -9.01 5.21
C GLU A 66 -5.05 -9.18 6.53
N SER A 67 -4.62 -8.49 7.61
CA SER A 67 -5.24 -8.57 8.94
C SER A 67 -6.00 -7.29 9.26
N ALA A 68 -7.25 -7.43 9.68
CA ALA A 68 -8.07 -6.30 10.10
C ALA A 68 -7.51 -5.60 11.35
N GLU A 69 -6.90 -6.37 12.25
CA GLU A 69 -6.27 -5.90 13.48
C GLU A 69 -5.00 -5.09 13.21
N ALA A 70 -4.28 -5.42 12.14
CA ALA A 70 -3.05 -4.75 11.75
C ALA A 70 -3.27 -3.60 10.75
N ARG A 71 -4.52 -3.24 10.45
CA ARG A 71 -4.88 -2.27 9.42
C ARG A 71 -4.20 -0.91 9.59
N ALA A 72 -4.23 -0.35 10.80
CA ALA A 72 -3.61 0.94 11.07
C ALA A 72 -2.09 0.91 10.86
N THR A 73 -1.44 -0.18 11.29
CA THR A 73 0.00 -0.39 11.10
C THR A 73 0.35 -0.59 9.63
N SER A 74 -0.50 -1.28 8.86
CA SER A 74 -0.36 -1.41 7.42
C SER A 74 -0.41 -0.07 6.71
N LEU A 75 -1.43 0.76 7.01
CA LEU A 75 -1.57 2.12 6.47
C LEU A 75 -0.30 2.95 6.74
N PHE A 76 0.18 2.96 8.00
CA PHE A 76 1.39 3.70 8.36
C PHE A 76 2.60 3.34 7.48
N TYR A 77 2.89 2.05 7.28
CA TYR A 77 4.04 1.64 6.48
C TYR A 77 3.86 1.90 4.98
N LEU A 78 2.65 1.70 4.45
CA LEU A 78 2.34 1.95 3.05
C LEU A 78 2.34 3.44 2.71
N GLU A 79 1.80 4.29 3.59
CA GLU A 79 1.84 5.75 3.46
C GLU A 79 3.30 6.23 3.42
N LYS A 80 4.12 5.76 4.38
CA LYS A 80 5.54 6.11 4.44
C LYS A 80 6.31 5.68 3.18
N TYR A 81 6.03 4.48 2.65
CA TYR A 81 6.62 4.05 1.38
C TYR A 81 6.14 4.92 0.20
N HIS A 82 4.83 5.19 0.15
CA HIS A 82 4.20 5.96 -0.92
C HIS A 82 4.71 7.40 -0.98
N GLU A 83 5.10 8.02 0.14
CA GLU A 83 5.75 9.34 0.16
C GLU A 83 7.01 9.38 -0.73
N ALA A 84 7.75 8.28 -0.80
CA ALA A 84 8.93 8.14 -1.65
C ALA A 84 8.60 7.63 -3.06
N GLU A 85 7.66 6.69 -3.18
CA GLU A 85 7.37 5.93 -4.42
C GLU A 85 5.89 6.08 -4.85
N LYS A 86 5.50 7.30 -5.23
CA LYS A 86 4.09 7.67 -5.54
C LYS A 86 3.48 6.91 -6.73
N GLU A 87 4.31 6.36 -7.59
CA GLU A 87 3.89 5.69 -8.83
C GLU A 87 3.76 4.17 -8.70
N ASP A 88 4.06 3.61 -7.52
CA ASP A 88 3.91 2.20 -7.24
C ASP A 88 2.42 1.82 -7.20
N LEU A 89 1.95 1.30 -8.33
CA LEU A 89 0.56 0.92 -8.49
C LEU A 89 0.13 -0.10 -7.43
N GLU A 90 0.99 -1.06 -7.05
CA GLU A 90 0.62 -2.05 -6.04
C GLU A 90 0.26 -1.40 -4.71
N VAL A 91 1.07 -0.43 -4.27
CA VAL A 91 0.84 0.29 -3.02
C VAL A 91 -0.34 1.24 -3.13
N ASN A 92 -0.49 1.96 -4.25
CA ASN A 92 -1.64 2.86 -4.44
C ASN A 92 -2.97 2.09 -4.35
N ARG A 93 -3.05 0.92 -5.00
CA ARG A 93 -4.25 0.08 -4.93
C ARG A 93 -4.54 -0.37 -3.51
N GLU A 94 -3.51 -0.75 -2.76
CA GLU A 94 -3.67 -1.23 -1.40
C GLU A 94 -4.07 -0.10 -0.44
N LEU A 95 -3.47 1.08 -0.58
CA LEU A 95 -3.89 2.28 0.14
C LEU A 95 -5.34 2.64 -0.16
N PHE A 96 -5.73 2.66 -1.44
CA PHE A 96 -7.12 2.89 -1.84
C PHE A 96 -8.09 1.91 -1.15
N ARG A 97 -7.75 0.61 -1.12
CA ARG A 97 -8.54 -0.43 -0.43
C ARG A 97 -8.68 -0.17 1.07
N LEU A 98 -7.56 0.09 1.73
CA LEU A 98 -7.48 0.27 3.17
C LEU A 98 -8.20 1.56 3.59
N TYR A 99 -8.05 2.64 2.82
CA TYR A 99 -8.75 3.89 3.06
C TYR A 99 -10.27 3.73 2.92
N LEU A 100 -10.76 3.15 1.82
CA LEU A 100 -12.21 2.92 1.63
C LEU A 100 -12.80 2.04 2.73
N SER A 101 -12.16 0.91 3.04
CA SER A 101 -12.65 0.00 4.08
C SER A 101 -12.55 0.56 5.50
N SER A 102 -11.77 1.63 5.71
CA SER A 102 -11.66 2.35 6.99
C SER A 102 -12.53 3.61 7.06
N GLY A 103 -13.25 3.94 5.99
CA GLY A 103 -14.04 5.18 5.92
C GLY A 103 -13.24 6.46 5.65
N TYR A 104 -11.95 6.34 5.29
CA TYR A 104 -11.09 7.44 4.89
C TYR A 104 -11.32 7.79 3.40
N GLU A 105 -12.54 8.19 3.08
CA GLU A 105 -12.98 8.38 1.71
C GLU A 105 -12.19 9.46 0.97
N LYS A 106 -11.82 10.55 1.65
CA LYS A 106 -11.06 11.64 1.06
C LYS A 106 -9.67 11.18 0.62
N GLU A 107 -9.01 10.39 1.44
CA GLU A 107 -7.69 9.83 1.19
C GLU A 107 -7.75 8.81 0.05
N ALA A 108 -8.79 7.98 0.00
CA ALA A 108 -9.01 7.08 -1.15
C ALA A 108 -9.18 7.86 -2.47
N LEU A 109 -9.95 8.94 -2.48
CA LEU A 109 -10.12 9.79 -3.66
C LEU A 109 -8.81 10.50 -4.06
N GLN A 110 -7.95 10.85 -3.11
CA GLN A 110 -6.63 11.40 -3.41
C GLN A 110 -5.78 10.40 -4.19
N ILE A 111 -5.78 9.12 -3.80
CA ILE A 111 -5.05 8.08 -4.53
C ILE A 111 -5.56 7.94 -5.97
N LEU A 112 -6.87 8.05 -6.21
CA LEU A 112 -7.42 8.03 -7.57
C LEU A 112 -6.91 9.19 -8.42
N GLU A 113 -6.83 10.39 -7.84
CA GLU A 113 -6.29 11.56 -8.53
C GLU A 113 -4.81 11.36 -8.89
N GLU A 114 -4.02 10.77 -7.98
CA GLU A 114 -2.61 10.44 -8.27
C GLU A 114 -2.47 9.40 -9.40
N ILE A 115 -3.31 8.35 -9.41
CA ILE A 115 -3.37 7.37 -10.52
C ILE A 115 -3.75 8.08 -11.83
N ARG A 116 -4.69 9.05 -11.79
CA ARG A 116 -5.09 9.85 -12.96
C ARG A 116 -3.90 10.59 -13.57
N PHE A 117 -3.09 11.24 -12.76
CA PHE A 117 -1.91 11.98 -13.24
C PHE A 117 -0.84 11.09 -13.87
N GLN A 118 -0.81 9.79 -13.54
CA GLN A 118 0.13 8.81 -14.11
C GLN A 118 -0.32 8.28 -15.48
N GLY A 119 -1.52 8.64 -15.96
CA GLY A 119 -2.02 8.19 -17.27
C GLY A 119 -2.45 6.72 -17.32
N LYS A 120 -2.61 6.06 -16.17
CA LYS A 120 -3.02 4.65 -16.04
C LYS A 120 -4.55 4.51 -16.17
N GLN A 121 -5.06 4.70 -17.39
CA GLN A 121 -6.50 4.87 -17.65
C GLN A 121 -7.34 3.62 -17.31
N ASN A 122 -6.83 2.41 -17.57
CA ASN A 122 -7.58 1.19 -17.31
C ASN A 122 -7.76 0.96 -15.80
N GLU A 123 -6.69 1.16 -15.04
CA GLU A 123 -6.67 1.05 -13.58
C GLU A 123 -7.52 2.16 -12.95
N LEU A 124 -7.36 3.39 -13.42
CA LEU A 124 -8.18 4.52 -12.98
C LEU A 124 -9.67 4.23 -13.15
N SER A 125 -10.08 3.85 -14.37
CA SER A 125 -11.47 3.53 -14.67
C SER A 125 -12.00 2.38 -13.81
N PHE A 126 -11.17 1.39 -13.51
CA PHE A 126 -11.55 0.27 -12.65
C PHE A 126 -11.75 0.73 -11.20
N PHE A 127 -10.82 1.49 -10.62
CA PHE A 127 -10.93 1.92 -9.23
C PHE A 127 -12.01 2.99 -9.02
N GLU A 128 -12.23 3.89 -9.99
CA GLU A 128 -13.37 4.82 -9.97
C GLU A 128 -14.71 4.06 -9.98
N SER A 129 -14.84 3.07 -10.86
CA SER A 129 -16.06 2.24 -10.93
C SER A 129 -16.26 1.44 -9.64
N THR A 130 -15.18 0.95 -9.05
CA THR A 130 -15.21 0.27 -7.74
C THR A 130 -15.69 1.21 -6.65
N TYR A 131 -15.11 2.42 -6.55
CA TYR A 131 -15.53 3.44 -5.59
C TYR A 131 -17.02 3.76 -5.73
N PHE A 132 -17.49 4.02 -6.95
CA PHE A 132 -18.90 4.34 -7.16
C PHE A 132 -19.82 3.17 -6.90
N CYS A 133 -19.43 1.94 -7.25
CA CYS A 133 -20.22 0.77 -6.92
C CYS A 133 -20.45 0.65 -5.40
N LEU A 134 -19.38 0.80 -4.61
CA LEU A 134 -19.44 0.65 -3.16
C LEU A 134 -20.13 1.81 -2.45
N THR A 135 -20.10 3.02 -3.02
CA THR A 135 -20.60 4.24 -2.36
C THR A 135 -21.93 4.77 -2.90
N LYS A 136 -22.42 4.25 -4.05
CA LYS A 136 -23.69 4.65 -4.67
C LYS A 136 -24.65 3.46 -4.79
N PRO A 137 -25.34 3.06 -3.70
CA PRO A 137 -26.22 1.89 -3.69
C PRO A 137 -27.30 1.92 -4.78
N ASN A 138 -27.80 3.11 -5.12
CA ASN A 138 -28.82 3.29 -6.16
C ASN A 138 -28.30 3.05 -7.60
N LYS A 139 -26.98 3.04 -7.80
CA LYS A 139 -26.32 2.82 -9.09
C LYS A 139 -25.36 1.62 -9.07
N GLN A 140 -25.34 0.85 -7.98
CA GLN A 140 -24.43 -0.27 -7.77
C GLN A 140 -24.40 -1.22 -8.97
N LYS A 141 -25.57 -1.61 -9.48
CA LYS A 141 -25.69 -2.52 -10.64
C LYS A 141 -25.09 -1.96 -11.92
N ASP A 142 -25.18 -0.65 -12.14
CA ASP A 142 -24.62 0.00 -13.31
C ASP A 142 -23.10 -0.05 -13.27
N PHE A 143 -22.51 0.24 -12.10
CA PHE A 143 -21.06 0.19 -11.91
C PHE A 143 -20.51 -1.23 -11.82
N LEU A 144 -21.26 -2.18 -11.26
CA LEU A 144 -20.90 -3.60 -11.28
C LEU A 144 -20.74 -4.10 -12.72
N LYS A 145 -21.67 -3.75 -13.60
CA LYS A 145 -21.57 -4.11 -15.02
C LYS A 145 -20.31 -3.55 -15.68
N VAL A 146 -19.96 -2.28 -15.38
CA VAL A 146 -18.72 -1.67 -15.87
C VAL A 146 -17.48 -2.43 -15.37
N LEU A 147 -17.50 -2.88 -14.12
CA LEU A 147 -16.41 -3.68 -13.55
C LEU A 147 -16.30 -5.06 -14.21
N GLU A 148 -17.42 -5.73 -14.47
CA GLU A 148 -17.46 -7.05 -15.13
C GLU A 148 -16.95 -6.99 -16.59
N GLU A 149 -17.20 -5.87 -17.29
CA GLU A 149 -16.75 -5.65 -18.66
C GLU A 149 -15.28 -5.17 -18.74
N SER A 150 -14.67 -4.80 -17.61
CA SER A 150 -13.28 -4.34 -17.58
C SER A 150 -12.31 -5.45 -18.01
N PRO A 151 -11.23 -5.13 -18.77
CA PRO A 151 -10.19 -6.10 -19.08
C PRO A 151 -9.47 -6.63 -17.82
N LEU A 152 -9.60 -5.92 -16.69
CA LEU A 152 -9.02 -6.30 -15.40
C LEU A 152 -9.93 -7.24 -14.59
N ALA A 153 -11.20 -7.41 -14.96
CA ALA A 153 -12.20 -8.12 -14.14
C ALA A 153 -11.80 -9.56 -13.75
N ASN A 154 -11.12 -10.25 -14.66
CA ASN A 154 -10.70 -11.65 -14.48
C ASN A 154 -9.30 -11.81 -13.89
N ASP A 155 -8.57 -10.71 -13.72
CA ASP A 155 -7.27 -10.76 -13.06
C ASP A 155 -7.49 -11.16 -11.59
N PRO A 156 -6.77 -12.18 -11.05
CA PRO A 156 -6.94 -12.66 -9.68
C PRO A 156 -6.84 -11.57 -8.62
N TYR A 157 -6.09 -10.49 -8.89
CA TYR A 157 -5.97 -9.34 -8.02
C TYR A 157 -7.21 -8.45 -8.01
N TYR A 158 -7.82 -8.23 -9.17
CA TYR A 158 -8.95 -7.30 -9.34
C TYR A 158 -10.31 -7.98 -9.14
N ALA A 159 -10.43 -9.27 -9.44
CA ALA A 159 -11.66 -10.04 -9.27
C ALA A 159 -12.29 -9.98 -7.86
N PRO A 160 -11.53 -9.92 -6.75
CA PRO A 160 -12.10 -9.70 -5.42
C PRO A 160 -12.94 -8.43 -5.31
N TRP A 161 -12.54 -7.33 -5.97
CA TRP A 161 -13.26 -6.05 -5.91
C TRP A 161 -14.62 -6.11 -6.60
N VAL A 162 -14.69 -6.83 -7.73
CA VAL A 162 -15.94 -7.10 -8.43
C VAL A 162 -16.91 -7.85 -7.51
N ARG A 163 -16.42 -8.89 -6.83
CA ARG A 163 -17.22 -9.66 -5.86
C ARG A 163 -17.67 -8.82 -4.66
N THR A 164 -16.80 -7.96 -4.13
CA THR A 164 -17.17 -7.04 -3.04
C THR A 164 -18.26 -6.07 -3.48
N CYS A 165 -18.14 -5.52 -4.68
CA CYS A 165 -19.17 -4.68 -5.29
C CYS A 165 -20.49 -5.44 -5.48
N GLU A 166 -20.48 -6.72 -5.88
CA GLU A 166 -21.67 -7.56 -6.02
C GLU A 166 -22.38 -7.81 -4.69
N GLN A 167 -21.63 -8.06 -3.62
CA GLN A 167 -22.16 -8.41 -2.29
C GLN A 167 -22.69 -7.20 -1.51
N GLY A 168 -22.22 -5.99 -1.83
CA GLY A 168 -22.43 -4.81 -1.00
C GLY A 168 -21.53 -4.82 0.24
N LEU A 169 -21.34 -3.64 0.86
CA LEU A 169 -20.62 -3.49 2.14
C LEU A 169 -21.41 -4.09 3.31
#